data_AF-A0A954THN1-F1
#
_entry.id   AF-A0A954THN1-F1
#
_cell.length_a   1.000
_cell.length_b   1.000
_cell.length_c   1.000
_cell.angle_alpha   90.00
_cell.angle_beta   90.00
_cell.angle_gamma   90.00
#
_symmetry.space_group_name_H-M   'P 1'
#
loop_
_entity.id
_entity.type
_entity.pdbx_description
1 polymer ?
#
loop_
_entity_poly.entity_id
_entity_poly.type
_entity_poly.pdbx_seq_one_letter_code
_entity_poly.pdbx_strand_id
1 'polypeptide(L)'
;MPSTCLRPPLHAPRLRLPIRCRLHYATVAVLLLLQWASPYIVRAETVLVEAESFTERGGWVIDQQSMDQMGSPYLMAHGLGVAVDDAVTSVPISRPGTYRIWVRTRDWVGPWKNAETRPAMRAEGSPGKFQLRLDDRPLTTTFGVSGSDWHWQDGGTVQIAGPRCTLTLRDLTGFNGRCDCILLTTDQALLPPNDLPGLQTFRRQLLGQESHPTIAGDYDLVVVGGGIAGICAAISAARADCRVALIQNRPVLGGNNSSEVRVGLSGLIRQKPYPKLGNLVDEISPVGHWTLWDANNHPHWPRSKAILQTVEQHPEKKQHNAGPATNYEDDKKLNAVLAEPNINLFLYTHVNEVEMVGNRIASVVGQDIRSGLRRRFRGQLFADCTGDANLGAMAQADYRQGRESQAETQEELAPAQADELVMGTSVQWNSQEQQAPSTFPVCPWAVQFDAQTAVATTKGDWDWETGADRDQVDDIEQIRDYALRIVFGN
;
A
#
# COMPACT_ATOMS: atom_id res chain seq x y z
N MET A 1 -55.01 76.57 4.94
CA MET A 1 -56.48 76.62 4.95
C MET A 1 -57.02 75.42 4.16
N PRO A 2 -58.01 74.68 4.65
CA PRO A 2 -58.28 74.43 6.07
C PRO A 2 -58.54 72.91 6.33
N SER A 3 -58.20 72.40 7.52
CA SER A 3 -59.15 71.93 8.57
C SER A 3 -60.01 70.73 8.16
N THR A 4 -60.14 69.66 8.95
CA THR A 4 -60.82 69.73 10.26
C THR A 4 -60.50 68.55 11.17
N CYS A 5 -60.23 68.89 12.43
CA CYS A 5 -60.52 68.13 13.65
C CYS A 5 -61.93 67.54 13.66
N LEU A 6 -62.13 66.42 14.36
CA LEU A 6 -63.27 66.23 15.26
C LEU A 6 -62.94 65.18 16.35
N ARG A 7 -63.33 65.51 17.58
CA ARG A 7 -63.10 64.82 18.86
C ARG A 7 -64.41 64.08 19.30
N PRO A 8 -64.44 63.35 20.45
CA PRO A 8 -65.21 62.12 20.70
C PRO A 8 -66.59 62.32 21.38
N PRO A 9 -67.31 61.22 21.73
CA PRO A 9 -67.71 60.99 23.14
C PRO A 9 -67.63 59.49 23.58
N LEU A 10 -67.15 59.15 24.79
CA LEU A 10 -67.87 58.93 26.07
C LEU A 10 -68.98 57.84 26.06
N HIS A 11 -68.72 56.66 26.64
CA HIS A 11 -69.29 56.16 27.92
C HIS A 11 -69.02 54.67 28.21
N ALA A 12 -68.47 54.42 29.42
CA ALA A 12 -68.57 53.33 30.41
C ALA A 12 -69.49 52.09 30.13
N PRO A 13 -69.22 50.87 30.70
CA PRO A 13 -68.93 50.71 32.14
C PRO A 13 -67.87 49.68 32.57
N ARG A 14 -67.43 49.91 33.81
CA ARG A 14 -66.64 49.00 34.65
C ARG A 14 -67.49 47.81 35.07
N LEU A 15 -67.02 46.59 34.82
CA LEU A 15 -67.38 45.42 35.62
C LEU A 15 -66.21 45.06 36.55
N ARG A 16 -66.54 44.93 37.84
CA ARG A 16 -65.69 44.36 38.89
C ARG A 16 -65.93 42.85 38.99
N LEU A 17 -64.93 42.19 39.58
CA LEU A 17 -64.88 40.86 40.23
C LEU A 17 -64.30 39.71 39.39
N PRO A 18 -63.68 38.68 39.98
CA PRO A 18 -63.04 38.61 41.31
C PRO A 18 -61.62 38.01 41.28
N ILE A 19 -60.90 38.25 42.38
CA ILE A 19 -59.70 37.55 42.81
C ILE A 19 -60.04 36.06 42.96
N ARG A 20 -59.40 35.18 42.16
CA ARG A 20 -59.05 33.81 42.53
C ARG A 20 -58.22 33.15 41.42
N CYS A 21 -57.40 32.19 41.83
CA CYS A 21 -56.53 31.33 41.02
C CYS A 21 -55.12 31.87 40.71
N ARG A 22 -54.40 32.30 41.77
CA ARG A 22 -52.94 32.08 41.85
C ARG A 22 -52.68 30.59 42.12
N LEU A 23 -52.83 29.72 41.13
CA LEU A 23 -52.33 28.34 41.22
C LEU A 23 -52.26 27.61 39.87
N HIS A 24 -51.83 28.26 38.79
CA HIS A 24 -51.59 27.57 37.49
C HIS A 24 -50.31 28.00 36.76
N TYR A 25 -49.51 28.91 37.31
CA TYR A 25 -48.26 29.35 36.69
C TYR A 25 -47.01 28.56 37.12
N ALA A 26 -47.10 27.72 38.16
CA ALA A 26 -45.97 26.93 38.63
C ALA A 26 -45.77 25.63 37.82
N THR A 27 -46.82 25.06 37.25
CA THR A 27 -46.75 23.75 36.54
C THR A 27 -46.35 23.87 35.07
N VAL A 28 -46.62 25.01 34.43
CA VAL A 28 -46.20 25.26 33.02
C VAL A 28 -44.74 25.71 32.93
N ALA A 29 -44.21 26.38 33.96
CA ALA A 29 -42.80 26.78 34.02
C ALA A 29 -41.84 25.60 34.21
N VAL A 30 -42.27 24.53 34.90
CA VAL A 30 -41.45 23.32 35.11
C VAL A 30 -41.37 22.46 33.84
N LEU A 31 -42.41 22.45 33.00
CA LEU A 31 -42.41 21.71 31.73
C LEU A 31 -41.66 22.43 30.60
N LEU A 32 -41.50 23.75 30.66
CA LEU A 32 -40.68 24.52 29.70
C LEU A 32 -39.18 24.54 30.04
N LEU A 33 -38.80 24.32 31.30
CA LEU A 33 -37.39 24.18 31.72
C LEU A 33 -36.81 22.78 31.41
N LEU A 34 -37.65 21.77 31.16
CA LEU A 34 -37.21 20.42 30.78
C LEU A 34 -36.92 20.27 29.27
N GLN A 35 -37.24 21.28 28.43
CA GLN A 35 -36.87 21.27 27.01
C GLN A 35 -35.48 21.85 26.72
N TRP A 36 -34.79 22.40 27.74
CA TRP A 36 -33.43 22.94 27.63
C TRP A 36 -32.36 22.06 28.30
N ALA A 37 -32.76 20.88 28.76
CA ALA A 37 -31.85 19.81 29.15
C ALA A 37 -31.90 18.71 28.10
N SER A 38 -31.59 19.05 26.83
CA SER A 38 -31.10 18.01 25.93
C SER A 38 -29.80 17.52 26.56
N PRO A 39 -29.67 16.27 27.01
CA PRO A 39 -28.38 15.76 27.41
C PRO A 39 -27.47 16.01 26.21
N TYR A 40 -26.38 16.76 26.42
CA TYR A 40 -25.27 16.72 25.48
C TYR A 40 -24.91 15.24 25.39
N ILE A 41 -25.34 14.57 24.33
CA ILE A 41 -24.88 13.22 24.04
C ILE A 41 -23.40 13.42 23.78
N VAL A 42 -22.59 13.17 24.80
CA VAL A 42 -21.14 13.16 24.70
C VAL A 42 -20.82 11.94 23.85
N ARG A 43 -20.87 12.10 22.52
CA ARG A 43 -20.49 11.07 21.56
C ARG A 43 -19.05 10.67 21.89
N ALA A 44 -18.73 9.38 21.94
CA ALA A 44 -17.35 8.95 22.15
C ALA A 44 -16.44 9.56 21.08
N GLU A 45 -15.20 9.87 21.46
CA GLU A 45 -14.17 10.22 20.49
C GLU A 45 -13.49 8.95 20.01
N THR A 46 -13.30 8.84 18.70
CA THR A 46 -12.62 7.73 18.07
C THR A 46 -11.74 8.28 16.97
N VAL A 47 -10.44 8.06 17.09
CA VAL A 47 -9.39 8.51 16.16
C VAL A 47 -8.73 7.28 15.59
N LEU A 48 -8.86 7.10 14.27
CA LEU A 48 -8.13 6.07 13.53
C LEU A 48 -6.91 6.72 12.87
N VAL A 49 -5.77 6.06 12.98
CA VAL A 49 -4.50 6.49 12.39
C VAL A 49 -3.99 5.36 11.52
N GLU A 50 -4.03 5.54 10.21
CA GLU A 50 -3.41 4.61 9.25
C GLU A 50 -1.89 4.74 9.37
N ALA A 51 -1.17 3.63 9.47
CA ALA A 51 0.27 3.66 9.77
C ALA A 51 1.05 4.31 8.61
N GLU A 52 0.66 4.10 7.37
CA GLU A 52 1.29 4.71 6.19
C GLU A 52 1.23 6.25 6.20
N SER A 53 0.29 6.83 6.96
CA SER A 53 0.10 8.27 7.13
C SER A 53 1.08 8.91 8.12
N PHE A 54 1.96 8.13 8.76
CA PHE A 54 2.97 8.66 9.66
C PHE A 54 3.86 9.69 8.95
N THR A 55 4.04 10.85 9.59
CA THR A 55 4.76 11.99 9.02
C THR A 55 6.26 11.73 8.90
N GLU A 56 6.81 11.04 9.88
CA GLU A 56 8.19 10.55 9.89
C GLU A 56 8.13 9.04 10.02
N ARG A 57 8.73 8.31 9.07
CA ARG A 57 8.71 6.84 9.11
C ARG A 57 9.96 6.24 9.74
N GLY A 58 10.98 7.04 10.05
CA GLY A 58 12.28 6.53 10.47
C GLY A 58 12.80 5.54 9.43
N GLY A 59 13.06 4.30 9.84
CA GLY A 59 13.40 3.20 8.92
C GLY A 59 12.24 2.25 8.60
N TRP A 60 10.99 2.57 8.98
CA TRP A 60 9.81 1.84 8.55
C TRP A 60 9.46 2.17 7.10
N VAL A 61 9.05 1.15 6.34
CA VAL A 61 8.67 1.28 4.93
C VAL A 61 7.19 0.98 4.74
N ILE A 62 6.56 1.55 3.70
CA ILE A 62 5.19 1.19 3.32
C ILE A 62 5.24 -0.09 2.50
N ASP A 63 4.55 -1.13 2.99
CA ASP A 63 4.23 -2.30 2.19
C ASP A 63 2.77 -2.19 1.71
N GLN A 64 2.55 -2.53 0.44
CA GLN A 64 1.22 -2.49 -0.19
C GLN A 64 0.95 -3.76 -1.00
N GLN A 65 1.83 -4.77 -0.94
CA GLN A 65 1.77 -5.93 -1.82
C GLN A 65 0.45 -6.70 -1.63
N SER A 66 -0.04 -6.78 -0.40
CA SER A 66 -1.30 -7.45 -0.04
C SER A 66 -2.45 -6.48 0.21
N MET A 67 -2.38 -5.26 -0.37
CA MET A 67 -3.39 -4.23 -0.15
C MET A 67 -4.78 -4.69 -0.63
N ASP A 68 -4.86 -5.55 -1.64
CA ASP A 68 -6.14 -6.04 -2.17
C ASP A 68 -6.82 -7.02 -1.18
N GLN A 69 -6.04 -7.85 -0.47
CA GLN A 69 -6.53 -8.73 0.59
C GLN A 69 -6.79 -7.99 1.91
N MET A 70 -5.97 -6.97 2.21
CA MET A 70 -6.02 -6.24 3.49
C MET A 70 -6.93 -5.01 3.49
N GLY A 71 -7.18 -4.44 2.32
CA GLY A 71 -7.88 -3.16 2.13
C GLY A 71 -7.04 -1.91 2.41
N SER A 72 -5.76 -2.06 2.76
CA SER A 72 -4.84 -0.95 3.04
C SER A 72 -3.37 -1.39 2.88
N PRO A 73 -2.47 -0.44 2.60
CA PRO A 73 -1.06 -0.56 2.92
C PRO A 73 -0.82 -0.65 4.44
N TYR A 74 0.41 -0.94 4.84
CA TYR A 74 0.84 -0.92 6.24
C TYR A 74 2.31 -0.50 6.36
N LEU A 75 2.75 -0.15 7.57
CA LEU A 75 4.18 0.04 7.84
C LEU A 75 4.86 -1.25 8.24
N MET A 76 6.05 -1.47 7.68
CA MET A 76 6.91 -2.62 7.95
C MET A 76 8.32 -2.18 8.38
N ALA A 77 8.82 -2.72 9.49
CA ALA A 77 10.17 -2.49 10.00
C ALA A 77 11.16 -3.52 9.46
N HIS A 78 11.79 -3.25 8.30
CA HIS A 78 12.76 -4.15 7.68
C HIS A 78 14.21 -3.70 7.91
N GLY A 79 14.79 -4.08 9.05
CA GLY A 79 16.13 -3.64 9.47
C GLY A 79 17.21 -4.72 9.44
N LEU A 80 16.93 -5.89 8.87
CA LEU A 80 17.87 -7.02 8.74
C LEU A 80 18.48 -7.46 10.09
N GLY A 81 17.66 -7.47 11.15
CA GLY A 81 18.10 -7.84 12.50
C GLY A 81 18.68 -6.70 13.34
N VAL A 82 18.69 -5.48 12.80
CA VAL A 82 18.92 -4.24 13.54
C VAL A 82 17.61 -3.49 13.62
N ALA A 83 17.18 -3.11 14.82
CA ALA A 83 15.96 -2.33 14.97
C ALA A 83 16.04 -1.04 14.15
N VAL A 84 15.00 -0.76 13.36
CA VAL A 84 14.95 0.46 12.55
C VAL A 84 14.62 1.69 13.40
N ASP A 85 14.99 2.87 12.90
CA ASP A 85 14.61 4.13 13.55
C ASP A 85 13.09 4.27 13.67
N ASP A 86 12.65 4.87 14.79
CA ASP A 86 11.24 5.01 15.16
C ASP A 86 10.43 5.75 14.07
N ALA A 87 9.21 5.27 13.80
CA ALA A 87 8.21 6.05 13.05
C ALA A 87 7.40 6.93 14.01
N VAL A 88 7.19 8.20 13.65
CA VAL A 88 6.54 9.21 14.49
C VAL A 88 5.45 9.94 13.72
N THR A 89 4.32 10.16 14.39
CA THR A 89 3.27 11.07 13.94
C THR A 89 2.58 11.73 15.13
N SER A 90 1.89 12.84 14.90
CA SER A 90 1.12 13.52 15.93
C SER A 90 -0.30 13.77 15.45
N VAL A 91 -1.27 13.27 16.21
CA VAL A 91 -2.69 13.36 15.87
C VAL A 91 -3.42 14.34 16.80
N PRO A 92 -4.42 15.08 16.28
CA PRO A 92 -5.25 15.93 17.11
C PRO A 92 -6.13 15.08 18.03
N ILE A 93 -6.36 15.59 19.24
CA ILE A 93 -7.24 15.02 20.25
C ILE A 93 -8.22 16.11 20.66
N SER A 94 -9.51 15.87 20.43
CA SER A 94 -10.57 16.85 20.59
C SER A 94 -10.94 17.03 22.06
N ARG A 95 -10.78 15.98 22.89
CA ARG A 95 -10.99 16.07 24.33
C ARG A 95 -9.96 15.27 25.14
N PRO A 96 -9.49 15.82 26.28
CA PRO A 96 -8.80 15.03 27.29
C PRO A 96 -9.67 13.87 27.79
N GLY A 97 -9.07 12.72 28.06
CA GLY A 97 -9.83 11.56 28.54
C GLY A 97 -9.00 10.28 28.65
N THR A 98 -9.66 9.22 29.10
CA THR A 98 -9.11 7.87 29.07
C THR A 98 -9.45 7.23 27.72
N TYR A 99 -8.43 6.88 26.96
CA TYR A 99 -8.56 6.25 25.65
C TYR A 99 -8.15 4.78 25.75
N ARG A 100 -8.99 3.90 25.20
CA ARG A 100 -8.60 2.53 24.88
C ARG A 100 -7.85 2.54 23.55
N ILE A 101 -6.76 1.79 23.50
CA ILE A 101 -5.87 1.72 22.35
C ILE A 101 -6.00 0.34 21.70
N TRP A 102 -6.19 0.31 20.39
CA TRP A 102 -6.11 -0.91 19.59
C TRP A 102 -5.08 -0.73 18.48
N VAL A 103 -4.30 -1.78 18.21
CA VAL A 103 -3.34 -1.79 17.09
C VAL A 103 -3.67 -2.97 16.20
N ARG A 104 -3.89 -2.73 14.91
CA ARG A 104 -4.06 -3.81 13.93
C ARG A 104 -2.70 -4.27 13.43
N THR A 105 -2.40 -5.55 13.66
CA THR A 105 -1.10 -6.17 13.41
C THR A 105 -1.27 -7.69 13.30
N ARG A 106 -0.20 -8.40 12.94
CA ARG A 106 -0.10 -9.86 13.02
C ARG A 106 1.28 -10.30 13.47
N ASP A 107 1.38 -11.53 13.95
CA ASP A 107 2.63 -12.25 14.02
C ASP A 107 2.88 -12.94 12.68
N TRP A 108 3.76 -12.36 11.87
CA TRP A 108 3.97 -12.79 10.49
C TRP A 108 4.57 -14.19 10.36
N VAL A 109 5.25 -14.72 11.39
CA VAL A 109 5.69 -16.14 11.41
C VAL A 109 4.70 -17.07 12.10
N GLY A 110 3.57 -16.54 12.60
CA GLY A 110 2.49 -17.29 13.24
C GLY A 110 2.06 -18.57 12.50
N PRO A 111 1.92 -18.56 11.16
CA PRO A 111 1.53 -19.75 10.39
C PRO A 111 2.43 -20.98 10.56
N TRP A 112 3.66 -20.82 11.06
CA TRP A 112 4.65 -21.90 11.23
C TRP A 112 4.94 -22.26 12.69
N LYS A 113 4.13 -21.78 13.64
CA LYS A 113 4.27 -22.08 15.09
C LYS A 113 3.49 -23.31 15.55
N ASN A 114 2.95 -24.09 14.63
CA ASN A 114 2.10 -25.24 14.93
C ASN A 114 2.87 -26.56 14.96
N ALA A 115 2.24 -27.60 15.51
CA ALA A 115 2.86 -28.91 15.71
C ALA A 115 3.03 -29.68 14.39
N GLU A 116 2.21 -29.37 13.39
CA GLU A 116 2.20 -29.97 12.05
C GLU A 116 3.37 -29.46 11.19
N THR A 117 3.89 -28.27 11.50
CA THR A 117 5.07 -27.72 10.83
C THR A 117 6.28 -28.58 11.15
N ARG A 118 6.99 -29.00 10.09
CA ARG A 118 8.22 -29.81 10.16
C ARG A 118 9.21 -29.16 11.15
N PRO A 119 9.93 -29.93 11.98
CA PRO A 119 10.80 -29.38 13.02
C PRO A 119 11.78 -28.31 12.52
N ALA A 120 12.48 -28.55 11.41
CA ALA A 120 13.41 -27.59 10.82
C ALA A 120 12.74 -26.30 10.27
N MET A 121 11.42 -26.33 10.06
CA MET A 121 10.63 -25.20 9.57
C MET A 121 9.77 -24.58 10.67
N ARG A 122 9.80 -25.07 11.90
CA ARG A 122 8.96 -24.57 12.99
C ARG A 122 9.51 -23.24 13.48
N ALA A 123 8.68 -22.21 13.51
CA ALA A 123 9.08 -20.89 13.97
C ALA A 123 8.97 -20.79 15.51
N GLU A 124 9.97 -20.18 16.14
CA GLU A 124 9.95 -19.84 17.56
C GLU A 124 10.08 -18.33 17.81
N GLY A 125 9.35 -17.82 18.80
CA GLY A 125 9.31 -16.38 19.10
C GLY A 125 8.61 -15.56 18.02
N SER A 126 8.62 -14.23 18.15
CA SER A 126 7.93 -13.31 17.24
C SER A 126 8.93 -12.27 16.74
N PRO A 127 9.52 -12.47 15.54
CA PRO A 127 10.52 -11.57 15.00
C PRO A 127 9.96 -10.19 14.74
N GLY A 128 8.73 -10.04 14.26
CA GLY A 128 8.13 -8.74 13.96
C GLY A 128 7.55 -7.98 15.15
N LYS A 129 8.11 -8.13 16.36
CA LYS A 129 7.56 -7.47 17.55
C LYS A 129 7.98 -6.01 17.66
N PHE A 130 7.06 -5.15 18.08
CA PHE A 130 7.28 -3.72 18.23
C PHE A 130 6.52 -3.14 19.43
N GLN A 131 6.83 -1.91 19.82
CA GLN A 131 6.16 -1.18 20.89
C GLN A 131 5.55 0.12 20.37
N LEU A 132 4.36 0.46 20.86
CA LEU A 132 3.74 1.76 20.64
C LEU A 132 4.01 2.66 21.86
N ARG A 133 4.39 3.92 21.62
CA ARG A 133 4.51 4.95 22.67
C ARG A 133 3.53 6.08 22.38
N LEU A 134 2.89 6.60 23.44
CA LEU A 134 2.01 7.77 23.40
C LEU A 134 2.66 8.88 24.24
N ASP A 135 2.94 10.03 23.62
CA ASP A 135 3.63 11.17 24.25
C ASP A 135 4.90 10.71 25.02
N ASP A 136 5.77 10.00 24.30
CA ASP A 136 7.00 9.35 24.79
C ASP A 136 6.81 8.22 25.83
N ARG A 137 5.59 7.93 26.28
CA ARG A 137 5.33 6.87 27.25
C ARG A 137 5.05 5.54 26.54
N PRO A 138 5.89 4.50 26.75
CA PRO A 138 5.64 3.20 26.15
C PRO A 138 4.40 2.54 26.74
N LEU A 139 3.59 1.91 25.88
CA LEU A 139 2.58 0.96 26.32
C LEU A 139 3.25 -0.28 26.91
N THR A 140 2.58 -0.90 27.88
CA THR A 140 3.01 -2.18 28.47
C THR A 140 2.90 -3.33 27.49
N THR A 141 1.94 -3.24 26.55
CA THR A 141 1.73 -4.24 25.51
C THR A 141 2.85 -4.17 24.46
N THR A 142 3.42 -5.34 24.15
CA THR A 142 4.25 -5.55 22.96
C THR A 142 3.35 -6.08 21.85
N PHE A 143 3.44 -5.49 20.66
CA PHE A 143 2.61 -5.82 19.51
C PHE A 143 3.34 -6.72 18.52
N GLY A 144 2.59 -7.36 17.61
CA GLY A 144 3.16 -8.25 16.58
C GLY A 144 3.60 -9.61 17.12
N VAL A 145 3.08 -10.01 18.29
CA VAL A 145 3.51 -11.21 19.04
C VAL A 145 2.50 -12.36 19.06
N SER A 146 1.31 -12.15 18.51
CA SER A 146 0.23 -13.11 18.50
C SER A 146 -0.55 -13.03 17.19
N GLY A 147 -1.30 -14.10 16.89
CA GLY A 147 -2.23 -14.18 15.75
C GLY A 147 -1.52 -14.31 14.40
N SER A 148 -1.80 -15.41 13.71
CA SER A 148 -1.30 -15.63 12.35
C SER A 148 -1.92 -14.66 11.36
N ASP A 149 -3.20 -14.34 11.51
CA ASP A 149 -3.92 -13.41 10.63
C ASP A 149 -3.91 -11.98 11.19
N TRP A 150 -4.20 -11.01 10.33
CA TRP A 150 -4.38 -9.62 10.76
C TRP A 150 -5.58 -9.49 11.72
N HIS A 151 -5.32 -8.91 12.88
CA HIS A 151 -6.32 -8.69 13.93
C HIS A 151 -5.95 -7.49 14.79
N TRP A 152 -6.90 -7.05 15.61
CA TRP A 152 -6.70 -5.99 16.59
C TRP A 152 -6.11 -6.56 17.89
N GLN A 153 -4.96 -6.04 18.29
CA GLN A 153 -4.34 -6.30 19.59
C GLN A 153 -4.66 -5.17 20.56
N ASP A 154 -5.03 -5.54 21.79
CA ASP A 154 -5.40 -4.60 22.86
C ASP A 154 -4.14 -3.93 23.45
N GLY A 155 -4.05 -2.61 23.27
CA GLY A 155 -2.99 -1.78 23.85
C GLY A 155 -3.28 -1.31 25.28
N GLY A 156 -4.45 -1.65 25.83
CA GLY A 156 -4.90 -1.19 27.14
C GLY A 156 -5.47 0.22 27.09
N THR A 157 -5.46 0.91 28.24
CA THR A 157 -6.00 2.26 28.37
C THR A 157 -4.94 3.27 28.77
N VAL A 158 -5.01 4.47 28.21
CA VAL A 158 -4.07 5.56 28.45
C VAL A 158 -4.83 6.85 28.72
N GLN A 159 -4.34 7.64 29.67
CA GLN A 159 -4.83 8.99 29.90
C GLN A 159 -4.16 9.96 28.93
N ILE A 160 -4.95 10.63 28.10
CA ILE A 160 -4.48 11.68 27.18
C ILE A 160 -5.03 13.01 27.66
N ALA A 161 -4.13 13.96 27.94
CA ALA A 161 -4.48 15.25 28.55
C ALA A 161 -4.40 16.43 27.57
N GLY A 162 -3.58 16.32 26.54
CA GLY A 162 -3.33 17.41 25.59
C GLY A 162 -4.31 17.41 24.41
N PRO A 163 -4.34 18.52 23.64
CA PRO A 163 -5.11 18.62 22.40
C PRO A 163 -4.47 17.85 21.24
N ARG A 164 -3.34 17.18 21.48
CA ARG A 164 -2.59 16.36 20.55
C ARG A 164 -1.99 15.18 21.31
N CYS A 165 -1.78 14.08 20.60
CA CYS A 165 -1.04 12.93 21.07
C CYS A 165 0.00 12.54 20.02
N THR A 166 1.26 12.39 20.43
CA THR A 166 2.32 11.87 19.59
C THR A 166 2.36 10.35 19.70
N LEU A 167 2.28 9.68 18.55
CA LEU A 167 2.39 8.24 18.41
C LEU A 167 3.77 7.89 17.86
N THR A 168 4.43 6.94 18.52
CA THR A 168 5.74 6.44 18.10
C THR A 168 5.71 4.93 17.98
N LEU A 169 6.00 4.40 16.79
CA LEU A 169 6.24 2.98 16.57
C LEU A 169 7.74 2.70 16.73
N ARG A 170 8.06 1.90 17.73
CA ARG A 170 9.43 1.48 18.01
C ARG A 170 9.61 0.02 17.65
N ASP A 171 10.46 -0.23 16.66
CA ASP A 171 10.91 -1.58 16.33
C ASP A 171 11.80 -2.11 17.46
N LEU A 172 11.66 -3.40 17.77
CA LEU A 172 12.40 -4.06 18.85
C LEU A 172 13.38 -5.10 18.33
N THR A 173 13.40 -5.40 17.02
CA THR A 173 14.14 -6.55 16.48
C THR A 173 14.80 -6.32 15.13
N GLY A 174 14.25 -5.47 14.25
CA GLY A 174 14.71 -5.36 12.87
C GLY A 174 14.16 -6.40 11.91
N PHE A 175 13.15 -7.19 12.29
CA PHE A 175 12.64 -8.32 11.49
C PHE A 175 11.16 -8.23 11.14
N ASN A 176 10.83 -7.25 10.29
CA ASN A 176 9.53 -7.06 9.67
C ASN A 176 8.39 -6.89 10.67
N GLY A 177 8.56 -6.02 11.67
CA GLY A 177 7.42 -5.60 12.50
C GLY A 177 6.36 -4.93 11.64
N ARG A 178 5.07 -5.26 11.82
CA ARG A 178 3.99 -4.82 10.94
C ARG A 178 2.93 -4.05 11.70
N CYS A 179 2.64 -2.82 11.28
CA CYS A 179 1.56 -2.04 11.85
C CYS A 179 0.67 -1.52 10.72
N ASP A 180 -0.60 -1.93 10.73
CA ASP A 180 -1.59 -1.49 9.75
C ASP A 180 -2.22 -0.16 10.19
N CYS A 181 -2.89 -0.15 11.34
CA CYS A 181 -3.48 1.07 11.88
C CYS A 181 -3.58 1.04 13.41
N ILE A 182 -3.75 2.23 13.99
CA ILE A 182 -3.89 2.47 15.42
C ILE A 182 -5.23 3.16 15.67
N LEU A 183 -6.04 2.62 16.58
CA LEU A 183 -7.31 3.19 17.00
C LEU A 183 -7.20 3.69 18.44
N LEU A 184 -7.55 4.96 18.66
CA LEU A 184 -7.69 5.56 19.97
C LEU A 184 -9.17 5.87 20.19
N THR A 185 -9.78 5.33 21.23
CA THR A 185 -11.22 5.57 21.48
C THR A 185 -11.54 5.80 22.95
N THR A 186 -12.41 6.76 23.26
CA THR A 186 -12.97 6.91 24.61
C THR A 186 -14.08 5.89 24.89
N ASP A 187 -14.63 5.25 23.85
CA ASP A 187 -15.60 4.16 24.00
C ASP A 187 -14.88 2.88 24.41
N GLN A 188 -14.95 2.56 25.70
CA GLN A 188 -14.28 1.40 26.28
C GLN A 188 -14.88 0.06 25.80
N ALA A 189 -16.09 0.07 25.24
CA ALA A 189 -16.78 -1.12 24.76
C ALA A 189 -16.61 -1.32 23.24
N LEU A 190 -16.01 -0.37 22.53
CA LEU A 190 -15.83 -0.47 21.09
C LEU A 190 -14.87 -1.61 20.74
N LEU A 191 -15.40 -2.58 19.99
CA LEU A 191 -14.63 -3.62 19.30
C LEU A 191 -14.59 -3.24 17.81
N PRO A 192 -13.42 -2.87 17.25
CA PRO A 192 -13.32 -2.54 15.84
C PRO A 192 -13.57 -3.79 14.97
N PRO A 193 -14.22 -3.64 13.80
CA PRO A 193 -14.45 -4.75 12.87
C PRO A 193 -13.12 -5.26 12.31
N ASN A 194 -13.07 -6.55 12.00
CA ASN A 194 -11.88 -7.18 11.41
C ASN A 194 -12.14 -7.80 10.02
N ASP A 195 -13.40 -8.04 9.66
CA ASP A 195 -13.75 -8.42 8.29
C ASP A 195 -13.51 -7.25 7.33
N LEU A 196 -13.06 -7.56 6.11
CA LEU A 196 -12.65 -6.54 5.14
C LEU A 196 -13.78 -5.53 4.81
N PRO A 197 -15.03 -5.94 4.52
CA PRO A 197 -16.11 -4.97 4.22
C PRO A 197 -16.43 -4.04 5.41
N GLY A 198 -16.48 -4.60 6.62
CA GLY A 198 -16.68 -3.86 7.86
C GLY A 198 -15.54 -2.87 8.13
N LEU A 199 -14.29 -3.33 8.00
CA LEU A 199 -13.08 -2.52 8.20
C LEU A 199 -13.01 -1.36 7.19
N GLN A 200 -13.26 -1.61 5.91
CA GLN A 200 -13.29 -0.56 4.89
C GLN A 200 -14.37 0.50 5.17
N THR A 201 -15.56 0.07 5.61
CA THR A 201 -16.63 0.99 5.99
C THR A 201 -16.24 1.82 7.21
N PHE A 202 -15.66 1.17 8.22
CA PHE A 202 -15.18 1.82 9.44
C PHE A 202 -14.09 2.86 9.15
N ARG A 203 -13.11 2.51 8.30
CA ARG A 203 -12.05 3.41 7.82
C ARG A 203 -12.60 4.66 7.15
N ARG A 204 -13.46 4.48 6.13
CA ARG A 204 -14.06 5.61 5.40
C ARG A 204 -14.80 6.57 6.33
N GLN A 205 -15.56 6.04 7.28
CA GLN A 205 -16.30 6.84 8.25
C GLN A 205 -15.39 7.64 9.18
N LEU A 206 -14.33 7.03 9.71
CA LEU A 206 -13.44 7.69 10.69
C LEU A 206 -12.43 8.65 10.04
N LEU A 207 -12.00 8.36 8.82
CA LEU A 207 -11.06 9.21 8.08
C LEU A 207 -11.76 10.35 7.32
N GLY A 208 -13.09 10.44 7.40
CA GLY A 208 -13.87 11.45 6.69
C GLY A 208 -13.69 11.39 5.16
N GLN A 209 -13.35 10.21 4.63
CA GLN A 209 -13.19 10.02 3.20
C GLN A 209 -14.55 10.05 2.53
N GLU A 210 -14.69 10.85 1.48
CA GLU A 210 -15.94 10.93 0.71
C GLU A 210 -16.35 9.54 0.22
N SER A 211 -17.67 9.28 0.22
CA SER A 211 -18.20 8.03 -0.33
C SER A 211 -17.90 7.87 -1.83
N HIS A 212 -17.52 8.96 -2.51
CA HIS A 212 -17.26 8.98 -3.94
C HIS A 212 -15.81 9.43 -4.23
N PRO A 213 -15.09 8.72 -5.11
CA PRO A 213 -13.76 9.15 -5.55
C PRO A 213 -13.80 10.51 -6.25
N THR A 214 -12.78 11.32 -6.00
CA THR A 214 -12.57 12.61 -6.68
C THR A 214 -12.26 12.38 -8.17
N ILE A 215 -12.78 13.21 -9.08
CA ILE A 215 -12.52 13.04 -10.52
C ILE A 215 -11.10 13.53 -10.83
N ALA A 216 -10.25 12.65 -11.38
CA ALA A 216 -8.89 12.95 -11.79
C ALA A 216 -8.74 13.33 -13.27
N GLY A 217 -9.83 13.26 -14.05
CA GLY A 217 -9.91 13.74 -15.42
C GLY A 217 -10.50 12.72 -16.40
N ASP A 218 -10.61 13.17 -17.64
CA ASP A 218 -11.01 12.38 -18.81
C ASP A 218 -9.81 12.25 -19.75
N TYR A 219 -9.56 11.02 -20.19
CA TYR A 219 -8.37 10.62 -20.95
C TYR A 219 -8.76 9.81 -22.20
N ASP A 220 -7.94 9.88 -23.23
CA ASP A 220 -8.08 9.02 -24.40
C ASP A 220 -7.58 7.62 -24.07
N LEU A 221 -6.46 7.53 -23.33
CA LEU A 221 -5.89 6.29 -22.83
C LEU A 221 -5.57 6.38 -21.34
N VAL A 222 -6.05 5.40 -20.56
CA VAL A 222 -5.61 5.18 -19.19
C VAL A 222 -4.69 3.96 -19.16
N VAL A 223 -3.43 4.16 -18.79
CA VAL A 223 -2.43 3.09 -18.63
C VAL A 223 -2.27 2.80 -17.14
N VAL A 224 -2.56 1.57 -16.74
CA VAL A 224 -2.44 1.12 -15.35
C VAL A 224 -1.21 0.23 -15.22
N GLY A 225 -0.16 0.75 -14.58
CA GLY A 225 1.12 0.11 -14.41
C GLY A 225 2.25 0.87 -15.11
N GLY A 226 3.23 1.31 -14.33
CA GLY A 226 4.40 2.09 -14.75
C GLY A 226 5.63 1.24 -15.06
N GLY A 227 5.46 -0.04 -15.44
CA GLY A 227 6.53 -0.90 -15.94
C GLY A 227 7.04 -0.47 -17.32
N ILE A 228 8.07 -1.15 -17.85
CA ILE A 228 8.61 -0.84 -19.18
C ILE A 228 7.53 -0.85 -20.27
N ALA A 229 6.62 -1.83 -20.23
CA ALA A 229 5.49 -1.91 -21.16
C ALA A 229 4.55 -0.70 -21.04
N GLY A 230 4.15 -0.34 -19.82
CA GLY A 230 3.25 0.79 -19.56
C GLY A 230 3.87 2.15 -19.90
N ILE A 231 5.15 2.36 -19.60
CA ILE A 231 5.88 3.56 -20.04
C ILE A 231 5.90 3.64 -21.56
N CYS A 232 6.22 2.53 -22.24
CA CYS A 232 6.23 2.50 -23.70
C CYS A 232 4.86 2.78 -24.31
N ALA A 233 3.79 2.20 -23.73
CA ALA A 233 2.41 2.44 -24.17
C ALA A 233 2.02 3.91 -23.98
N ALA A 234 2.31 4.49 -22.81
CA ALA A 234 1.97 5.87 -22.48
C ALA A 234 2.70 6.87 -23.39
N ILE A 235 4.02 6.74 -23.56
CA ILE A 235 4.80 7.63 -24.43
C ILE A 235 4.38 7.47 -25.89
N SER A 236 4.16 6.24 -26.37
CA SER A 236 3.72 6.02 -27.75
C SER A 236 2.36 6.66 -28.03
N ALA A 237 1.40 6.54 -27.10
CA ALA A 237 0.09 7.16 -27.22
C ALA A 237 0.17 8.69 -27.14
N ALA A 238 0.97 9.23 -26.21
CA ALA A 238 1.16 10.68 -26.07
C ALA A 238 1.77 11.31 -27.34
N ARG A 239 2.76 10.65 -27.95
CA ARG A 239 3.37 11.05 -29.23
C ARG A 239 2.43 10.89 -30.43
N ALA A 240 1.36 10.11 -30.28
CA ALA A 240 0.24 10.02 -31.22
C ALA A 240 -0.89 11.01 -30.90
N ASP A 241 -0.61 12.00 -30.05
CA ASP A 241 -1.53 13.09 -29.65
C ASP A 241 -2.70 12.66 -28.74
N CYS A 242 -2.63 11.47 -28.14
CA CYS A 242 -3.59 11.05 -27.12
C CYS A 242 -3.30 11.74 -25.78
N ARG A 243 -4.34 12.16 -25.05
CA ARG A 243 -4.23 12.52 -23.63
C ARG A 243 -4.18 11.25 -22.77
N VAL A 244 -3.11 11.08 -22.01
CA VAL A 244 -2.81 9.83 -21.29
C VAL A 244 -2.80 10.04 -19.77
N ALA A 245 -3.45 9.15 -19.02
CA ALA A 245 -3.17 8.95 -17.61
C ALA A 245 -2.23 7.76 -17.45
N LEU A 246 -1.02 7.97 -16.92
CA LEU A 246 -0.13 6.88 -16.53
C LEU A 246 -0.20 6.72 -15.02
N ILE A 247 -0.77 5.61 -14.55
CA ILE A 247 -1.04 5.33 -13.14
C ILE A 247 -0.06 4.27 -12.66
N GLN A 248 0.71 4.57 -11.61
CA GLN A 248 1.70 3.68 -11.04
C GLN A 248 1.55 3.64 -9.52
N ASN A 249 1.46 2.44 -8.95
CA ASN A 249 1.22 2.27 -7.53
C ASN A 249 2.47 2.50 -6.66
N ARG A 250 3.66 2.61 -7.26
CA ARG A 250 4.95 2.82 -6.60
C ARG A 250 5.50 4.25 -6.77
N PRO A 251 6.50 4.65 -5.97
CA PRO A 251 7.22 5.92 -6.14
C PRO A 251 8.00 6.05 -7.45
N VAL A 252 8.39 4.93 -8.06
CA VAL A 252 9.27 4.91 -9.24
C VAL A 252 8.65 4.14 -10.41
N LEU A 253 9.10 4.50 -11.61
CA LEU A 253 8.78 3.84 -12.86
C LEU A 253 9.81 2.75 -13.18
N GLY A 254 9.43 1.80 -14.05
CA GLY A 254 10.31 0.72 -14.52
C GLY A 254 9.81 -0.68 -14.16
N GLY A 255 8.86 -0.80 -13.21
CA GLY A 255 8.36 -2.09 -12.74
C GLY A 255 9.51 -2.93 -12.20
N ASN A 256 9.66 -4.17 -12.67
CA ASN A 256 10.77 -5.01 -12.26
C ASN A 256 12.15 -4.41 -12.59
N ASN A 257 12.24 -3.54 -13.61
CA ASN A 257 13.46 -2.81 -13.97
C ASN A 257 13.62 -1.46 -13.24
N SER A 258 13.03 -1.30 -12.06
CA SER A 258 13.29 -0.17 -11.18
C SER A 258 14.35 -0.50 -10.13
N SER A 259 14.86 0.52 -9.45
CA SER A 259 15.74 0.34 -8.30
C SER A 259 15.11 -0.34 -7.08
N GLU A 260 13.77 -0.44 -7.03
CA GLU A 260 13.04 -1.14 -5.97
C GLU A 260 13.11 -2.67 -6.14
N VAL A 261 12.88 -3.17 -7.36
CA VAL A 261 12.81 -4.62 -7.63
C VAL A 261 14.13 -5.19 -8.17
N ARG A 262 14.90 -4.38 -8.90
CA ARG A 262 16.28 -4.68 -9.31
C ARG A 262 16.46 -5.86 -10.27
N VAL A 263 15.51 -6.06 -11.19
CA VAL A 263 15.68 -6.98 -12.32
C VAL A 263 16.28 -6.24 -13.50
N GLY A 264 17.38 -6.74 -14.04
CA GLY A 264 18.01 -6.12 -15.19
C GLY A 264 17.14 -6.24 -16.44
N LEU A 265 17.03 -5.16 -17.21
CA LEU A 265 16.22 -5.17 -18.43
C LEU A 265 16.82 -6.13 -19.45
N SER A 266 15.98 -7.02 -19.97
CA SER A 266 16.35 -8.09 -20.88
C SER A 266 15.54 -8.07 -22.17
N GLY A 267 16.12 -8.64 -23.22
CA GLY A 267 15.49 -8.80 -24.52
C GLY A 267 16.24 -8.11 -25.66
N LEU A 268 16.29 -8.79 -26.80
CA LEU A 268 16.86 -8.22 -28.02
C LEU A 268 15.84 -7.29 -28.68
N ILE A 269 16.25 -6.06 -28.95
CA ILE A 269 15.46 -5.08 -29.69
C ILE A 269 15.82 -5.10 -31.18
N ARG A 270 15.00 -4.44 -32.02
CA ARG A 270 15.25 -4.24 -33.46
C ARG A 270 15.43 -5.54 -34.26
N GLN A 271 14.82 -6.62 -33.79
CA GLN A 271 14.87 -7.92 -34.47
C GLN A 271 13.97 -7.92 -35.72
N LYS A 272 14.37 -8.71 -36.73
CA LYS A 272 13.50 -8.93 -37.90
C LYS A 272 12.24 -9.71 -37.47
N PRO A 273 11.07 -9.44 -38.05
CA PRO A 273 10.84 -8.54 -39.20
C PRO A 273 10.64 -7.06 -38.85
N TYR A 274 10.68 -6.67 -37.56
CA TYR A 274 10.36 -5.31 -37.10
C TYR A 274 11.60 -4.56 -36.56
N PRO A 275 12.51 -4.08 -37.42
CA PRO A 275 13.77 -3.47 -37.00
C PRO A 275 13.63 -2.12 -36.26
N LYS A 276 12.42 -1.53 -36.26
CA LYS A 276 12.10 -0.33 -35.47
C LYS A 276 11.51 -0.64 -34.10
N LEU A 277 11.05 -1.88 -33.88
CA LEU A 277 10.50 -2.30 -32.60
C LEU A 277 11.59 -2.29 -31.53
N GLY A 278 11.29 -1.69 -30.38
CA GLY A 278 12.24 -1.51 -29.30
C GLY A 278 13.07 -0.22 -29.36
N ASN A 279 12.84 0.69 -30.32
CA ASN A 279 13.47 2.02 -30.30
C ASN A 279 13.11 2.82 -29.05
N LEU A 280 11.83 2.79 -28.65
CA LEU A 280 11.38 3.46 -27.43
C LEU A 280 11.91 2.77 -26.17
N VAL A 281 12.00 1.44 -26.18
CA VAL A 281 12.64 0.68 -25.09
C VAL A 281 14.09 1.14 -24.97
N ASP A 282 14.86 1.20 -26.05
CA ASP A 282 16.25 1.68 -26.08
C ASP A 282 16.40 3.11 -25.53
N GLU A 283 15.44 3.99 -25.83
CA GLU A 283 15.41 5.37 -25.34
C GLU A 283 15.38 5.45 -23.81
N ILE A 284 14.64 4.56 -23.15
CA ILE A 284 14.43 4.57 -21.68
C ILE A 284 15.23 3.49 -20.92
N SER A 285 15.84 2.55 -21.64
CA SER A 285 16.58 1.42 -21.08
C SER A 285 17.84 1.89 -20.36
N PRO A 286 18.19 1.29 -19.22
CA PRO A 286 19.48 1.54 -18.61
C PRO A 286 20.61 0.90 -19.44
N VAL A 287 21.84 1.40 -19.26
CA VAL A 287 23.03 0.67 -19.69
C VAL A 287 23.29 -0.48 -18.71
N GLY A 288 23.23 -1.71 -19.22
CA GLY A 288 23.43 -2.94 -18.46
C GLY A 288 23.80 -4.15 -19.33
N HIS A 289 23.45 -5.35 -18.86
CA HIS A 289 23.87 -6.64 -19.45
C HIS A 289 23.58 -6.76 -20.95
N TRP A 290 22.33 -6.57 -21.39
CA TRP A 290 21.96 -6.82 -22.78
C TRP A 290 22.40 -5.72 -23.75
N THR A 291 22.39 -4.46 -23.30
CA THR A 291 22.97 -3.36 -24.08
C THR A 291 24.48 -3.55 -24.25
N LEU A 292 25.16 -4.08 -23.23
CA LEU A 292 26.59 -4.41 -23.31
C LEU A 292 26.83 -5.61 -24.23
N TRP A 293 26.01 -6.65 -24.15
CA TRP A 293 26.07 -7.79 -25.07
C TRP A 293 25.94 -7.33 -26.53
N ASP A 294 24.94 -6.50 -26.84
CA ASP A 294 24.74 -5.94 -28.18
C ASP A 294 25.92 -5.05 -28.60
N ALA A 295 26.43 -4.21 -27.70
CA ALA A 295 27.59 -3.37 -27.96
C ALA A 295 28.86 -4.16 -28.27
N ASN A 296 29.08 -5.29 -27.60
CA ASN A 296 30.21 -6.19 -27.86
C ASN A 296 30.10 -6.89 -29.22
N ASN A 297 28.89 -7.20 -29.68
CA ASN A 297 28.67 -7.80 -31.01
C ASN A 297 28.81 -6.77 -32.14
N HIS A 298 28.59 -5.48 -31.85
CA HIS A 298 28.66 -4.39 -32.82
C HIS A 298 29.53 -3.21 -32.34
N PRO A 299 30.82 -3.42 -32.01
CA PRO A 299 31.64 -2.44 -31.27
C PRO A 299 31.95 -1.16 -32.05
N HIS A 300 31.79 -1.19 -33.38
CA HIS A 300 32.07 -0.03 -34.23
C HIS A 300 30.93 1.00 -34.28
N TRP A 301 29.72 0.64 -33.86
CA TRP A 301 28.58 1.54 -33.90
C TRP A 301 28.73 2.68 -32.87
N PRO A 302 28.31 3.92 -33.18
CA PRO A 302 28.40 5.03 -32.24
C PRO A 302 27.74 4.75 -30.88
N ARG A 303 26.55 4.11 -30.89
CA ARG A 303 25.84 3.67 -29.68
C ARG A 303 26.68 2.68 -28.86
N SER A 304 27.25 1.67 -29.51
CA SER A 304 28.08 0.66 -28.85
C SER A 304 29.31 1.27 -28.19
N LYS A 305 29.98 2.22 -28.86
CA LYS A 305 31.13 2.93 -28.27
C LYS A 305 30.75 3.68 -27.00
N ALA A 306 29.61 4.37 -27.00
CA ALA A 306 29.11 5.06 -25.82
C ALA A 306 28.80 4.07 -24.67
N ILE A 307 28.11 2.97 -24.96
CA ILE A 307 27.82 1.91 -23.97
C ILE A 307 29.11 1.33 -23.38
N LEU A 308 30.07 0.98 -24.22
CA LEU A 308 31.35 0.40 -23.77
C LEU A 308 32.12 1.37 -22.88
N GLN A 309 32.15 2.66 -23.24
CA GLN A 309 32.76 3.70 -22.41
C GLN A 309 32.03 3.87 -21.07
N THR A 310 30.69 3.87 -21.07
CA THR A 310 29.91 3.93 -19.82
C THR A 310 30.21 2.74 -18.91
N VAL A 311 30.29 1.52 -19.46
CA VAL A 311 30.58 0.30 -18.68
C VAL A 311 32.04 0.27 -18.20
N GLU A 312 32.97 0.86 -18.94
CA GLU A 312 34.36 1.03 -18.49
C GLU A 312 34.46 1.98 -17.29
N GLN A 313 33.70 3.09 -17.31
CA GLN A 313 33.65 4.06 -16.22
C GLN A 313 32.83 3.57 -15.01
N HIS A 314 31.82 2.73 -15.27
CA HIS A 314 30.86 2.20 -14.29
C HIS A 314 30.79 0.67 -14.36
N PRO A 315 31.85 -0.04 -13.93
CA PRO A 315 31.91 -1.50 -14.03
C PRO A 315 30.80 -2.22 -13.25
N GLU A 316 30.21 -1.57 -12.24
CA GLU A 316 29.05 -2.06 -11.50
C GLU A 316 27.81 -2.32 -12.37
N LYS A 317 27.69 -1.65 -13.54
CA LYS A 317 26.61 -1.87 -14.52
C LYS A 317 26.59 -3.27 -15.12
N LYS A 318 27.67 -4.05 -14.93
CA LYS A 318 27.73 -5.47 -15.31
C LYS A 318 26.90 -6.36 -14.37
N GLN A 319 26.56 -5.88 -13.18
CA GLN A 319 25.68 -6.59 -12.25
C GLN A 319 24.23 -6.45 -12.73
N HIS A 320 23.65 -7.56 -13.18
CA HIS A 320 22.33 -7.59 -13.84
C HIS A 320 21.18 -7.53 -12.83
N ASN A 321 20.94 -8.63 -12.12
CA ASN A 321 19.96 -8.73 -11.04
C ASN A 321 20.62 -8.37 -9.70
N ALA A 322 19.83 -7.84 -8.77
CA ALA A 322 20.25 -7.41 -7.43
C ALA A 322 21.45 -6.43 -7.42
N GLY A 323 21.67 -5.70 -8.52
CA GLY A 323 22.75 -4.73 -8.64
C GLY A 323 22.48 -3.44 -7.85
N PRO A 324 23.42 -2.48 -7.86
CA PRO A 324 23.21 -1.16 -7.27
C PRO A 324 22.02 -0.43 -7.89
N ALA A 325 21.32 0.40 -7.11
CA ALA A 325 20.16 1.17 -7.56
C ALA A 325 20.42 1.99 -8.83
N THR A 326 21.65 2.52 -9.00
CA THR A 326 22.08 3.29 -10.16
C THR A 326 22.08 2.51 -11.48
N ASN A 327 22.07 1.18 -11.44
CA ASN A 327 22.00 0.33 -12.64
C ASN A 327 20.64 0.40 -13.33
N TYR A 328 19.58 0.80 -12.63
CA TYR A 328 18.21 0.76 -13.14
C TYR A 328 17.78 2.09 -13.78
N GLU A 329 18.54 3.18 -13.54
CA GLU A 329 18.34 4.49 -14.18
C GLU A 329 16.87 4.98 -14.11
N ASP A 330 16.30 4.98 -12.91
CA ASP A 330 14.90 5.38 -12.66
C ASP A 330 14.61 6.80 -13.18
N ASP A 331 15.54 7.74 -12.94
CA ASP A 331 15.43 9.13 -13.41
C ASP A 331 15.34 9.23 -14.93
N LYS A 332 16.02 8.35 -15.67
CA LYS A 332 15.96 8.35 -17.13
C LYS A 332 14.54 8.04 -17.63
N LYS A 333 13.88 7.07 -16.99
CA LYS A 333 12.48 6.70 -17.29
C LYS A 333 11.52 7.81 -16.90
N LEU A 334 11.70 8.38 -15.70
CA LEU A 334 10.89 9.47 -15.21
C LEU A 334 10.98 10.71 -16.12
N ASN A 335 12.21 11.11 -16.48
CA ASN A 335 12.44 12.26 -17.36
C ASN A 335 11.84 12.06 -18.75
N ALA A 336 11.92 10.85 -19.31
CA ALA A 336 11.28 10.54 -20.60
C ALA A 336 9.76 10.70 -20.54
N VAL A 337 9.11 10.25 -19.46
CA VAL A 337 7.66 10.45 -19.26
C VAL A 337 7.30 11.92 -19.03
N LEU A 338 8.05 12.62 -18.19
CA LEU A 338 7.80 14.04 -17.88
C LEU A 338 8.05 14.97 -19.06
N ALA A 339 8.84 14.54 -20.05
CA ALA A 339 9.06 15.28 -21.28
C ALA A 339 7.84 15.26 -22.22
N GLU A 340 6.89 14.32 -22.03
CA GLU A 340 5.70 14.20 -22.86
C GLU A 340 4.55 15.07 -22.28
N PRO A 341 4.16 16.17 -22.94
CA PRO A 341 3.18 17.12 -22.39
C PRO A 341 1.77 16.53 -22.26
N ASN A 342 1.47 15.48 -23.02
CA ASN A 342 0.16 14.83 -23.05
C ASN A 342 0.00 13.72 -21.99
N ILE A 343 1.03 13.46 -21.17
CA ILE A 343 0.94 12.48 -20.07
C ILE A 343 0.66 13.19 -18.74
N ASN A 344 -0.35 12.73 -18.03
CA ASN A 344 -0.54 13.00 -16.61
C ASN A 344 -0.08 11.76 -15.81
N LEU A 345 1.03 11.90 -15.08
CA LEU A 345 1.62 10.84 -14.28
C LEU A 345 1.07 10.84 -12.86
N PHE A 346 0.58 9.68 -12.40
CA PHE A 346 0.05 9.46 -11.06
C PHE A 346 0.84 8.36 -10.36
N LEU A 347 1.91 8.75 -9.66
CA LEU A 347 2.67 7.86 -8.78
C LEU A 347 1.87 7.58 -7.49
N TYR A 348 2.30 6.56 -6.74
CA TYR A 348 1.68 6.16 -5.47
C TYR A 348 0.19 5.85 -5.56
N THR A 349 -0.33 5.51 -6.75
CA THR A 349 -1.77 5.32 -6.97
C THR A 349 -2.04 3.86 -7.35
N HIS A 350 -2.67 3.11 -6.44
CA HIS A 350 -3.04 1.71 -6.66
C HIS A 350 -4.47 1.62 -7.20
N VAL A 351 -4.64 1.05 -8.40
CA VAL A 351 -5.97 0.85 -8.99
C VAL A 351 -6.59 -0.40 -8.40
N ASN A 352 -7.72 -0.25 -7.71
CA ASN A 352 -8.39 -1.32 -6.96
C ASN A 352 -9.90 -1.40 -7.20
N GLU A 353 -10.43 -0.61 -8.14
CA GLU A 353 -11.83 -0.69 -8.55
C GLU A 353 -11.97 -0.29 -10.02
N VAL A 354 -12.88 -0.96 -10.72
CA VAL A 354 -13.25 -0.68 -12.11
C VAL A 354 -14.74 -0.40 -12.19
N GLU A 355 -15.10 0.61 -12.97
CA GLU A 355 -16.49 1.00 -13.21
C GLU A 355 -16.86 0.61 -14.66
N MET A 356 -17.78 -0.35 -14.79
CA MET A 356 -18.22 -0.90 -16.08
C MET A 356 -19.53 -0.27 -16.54
N VAL A 357 -19.68 -0.07 -17.85
CA VAL A 357 -20.96 0.23 -18.52
C VAL A 357 -21.19 -0.83 -19.57
N GLY A 358 -22.07 -1.78 -19.27
CA GLY A 358 -22.20 -3.00 -20.08
C GLY A 358 -20.88 -3.78 -20.07
N ASN A 359 -20.35 -4.07 -21.25
CA ASN A 359 -19.07 -4.76 -21.44
C ASN A 359 -17.87 -3.80 -21.69
N ARG A 360 -18.02 -2.51 -21.36
CA ARG A 360 -16.98 -1.50 -21.58
C ARG A 360 -16.53 -0.92 -20.24
N ILE A 361 -15.23 -0.86 -20.02
CA ILE A 361 -14.65 -0.07 -18.91
C ILE A 361 -14.97 1.41 -19.17
N ALA A 362 -15.62 2.06 -18.21
CA ALA A 362 -15.92 3.49 -18.26
C ALA A 362 -14.89 4.32 -17.47
N SER A 363 -14.47 3.79 -16.32
CA SER A 363 -13.45 4.39 -15.47
C SER A 363 -12.73 3.35 -14.63
N VAL A 364 -11.57 3.72 -14.13
CA VAL A 364 -10.90 3.02 -13.01
C VAL A 364 -10.80 3.96 -11.82
N VAL A 365 -10.77 3.38 -10.62
CA VAL A 365 -10.56 4.12 -9.38
C VAL A 365 -9.24 3.68 -8.77
N GLY A 366 -8.38 4.67 -8.52
CA GLY A 366 -7.12 4.50 -7.83
C GLY A 366 -7.16 5.09 -6.42
N GLN A 367 -6.46 4.45 -5.49
CA GLN A 367 -6.25 4.92 -4.12
C GLN A 367 -4.77 5.31 -3.94
N ASP A 368 -4.55 6.52 -3.44
CA ASP A 368 -3.20 6.96 -3.06
C ASP A 368 -2.71 6.15 -1.84
N ILE A 369 -1.58 5.47 -1.98
CA ILE A 369 -1.04 4.52 -1.00
C ILE A 369 -0.49 5.18 0.28
N ARG A 370 -0.48 6.52 0.37
CA ARG A 370 0.01 7.26 1.55
C ARG A 370 -1.13 7.99 2.27
N SER A 371 -2.08 8.50 1.49
CA SER A 371 -3.16 9.35 2.01
C SER A 371 -4.53 8.67 2.02
N GLY A 372 -4.67 7.53 1.33
CA GLY A 372 -5.95 6.88 1.10
C GLY A 372 -6.89 7.65 0.16
N LEU A 373 -6.45 8.79 -0.41
CA LEU A 373 -7.27 9.59 -1.31
C LEU A 373 -7.63 8.80 -2.57
N ARG A 374 -8.93 8.68 -2.82
CA ARG A 374 -9.46 7.96 -3.99
C ARG A 374 -9.72 8.91 -5.16
N ARG A 375 -9.30 8.48 -6.35
CA ARG A 375 -9.39 9.21 -7.61
C ARG A 375 -10.01 8.35 -8.70
N ARG A 376 -10.95 8.90 -9.45
CA ARG A 376 -11.58 8.28 -10.62
C ARG A 376 -10.95 8.80 -11.90
N PHE A 377 -10.53 7.88 -12.77
CA PHE A 377 -9.92 8.16 -14.06
C PHE A 377 -10.84 7.65 -15.17
N ARG A 378 -11.42 8.54 -15.95
CA ARG A 378 -12.30 8.18 -17.07
C ARG A 378 -11.47 8.03 -18.34
N GLY A 379 -11.76 7.00 -19.12
CA GLY A 379 -10.99 6.64 -20.30
C GLY A 379 -11.85 6.24 -21.48
N GLN A 380 -11.37 6.47 -22.70
CA GLN A 380 -11.92 5.85 -23.90
C GLN A 380 -11.34 4.43 -24.09
N LEU A 381 -10.04 4.31 -23.87
CA LEU A 381 -9.28 3.06 -23.89
C LEU A 381 -8.52 2.87 -22.58
N PHE A 382 -8.24 1.60 -22.27
CA PHE A 382 -7.51 1.21 -21.07
C PHE A 382 -6.43 0.20 -21.46
N ALA A 383 -5.22 0.38 -20.93
CA ALA A 383 -4.14 -0.58 -21.06
C ALA A 383 -3.82 -1.14 -19.67
N ASP A 384 -4.06 -2.43 -19.48
CA ASP A 384 -3.57 -3.16 -18.32
C ASP A 384 -2.08 -3.46 -18.53
N CYS A 385 -1.25 -2.84 -17.70
CA CYS A 385 0.19 -2.99 -17.66
C CYS A 385 0.65 -3.32 -16.23
N THR A 386 -0.22 -3.95 -15.41
CA THR A 386 0.07 -4.23 -14.00
C THR A 386 1.07 -5.36 -13.80
N GLY A 387 1.30 -6.18 -14.83
CA GLY A 387 2.12 -7.39 -14.77
C GLY A 387 1.27 -8.65 -14.59
N ASP A 388 0.31 -8.59 -13.67
CA ASP A 388 -0.52 -9.74 -13.26
C ASP A 388 -1.96 -9.72 -13.79
N ALA A 389 -2.25 -8.84 -14.76
CA ALA A 389 -3.58 -8.65 -15.33
C ALA A 389 -4.68 -8.23 -14.32
N ASN A 390 -4.30 -7.46 -13.28
CA ASN A 390 -5.22 -7.06 -12.20
C ASN A 390 -6.42 -6.27 -12.72
N LEU A 391 -6.21 -5.35 -13.65
CA LEU A 391 -7.31 -4.57 -14.23
C LEU A 391 -8.21 -5.45 -15.11
N GLY A 392 -7.61 -6.33 -15.91
CA GLY A 392 -8.33 -7.30 -16.73
C GLY A 392 -9.24 -8.20 -15.88
N ALA A 393 -8.70 -8.77 -14.81
CA ALA A 393 -9.44 -9.61 -13.86
C ALA A 393 -10.58 -8.82 -13.18
N MET A 394 -10.31 -7.62 -12.68
CA MET A 394 -11.35 -6.74 -12.11
C MET A 394 -12.45 -6.41 -13.12
N ALA A 395 -12.10 -6.23 -14.39
CA ALA A 395 -13.03 -5.95 -15.48
C ALA A 395 -13.79 -7.20 -15.97
N GLN A 396 -13.59 -8.36 -15.33
CA GLN A 396 -14.18 -9.65 -15.69
C GLN A 396 -13.81 -10.09 -17.12
N ALA A 397 -12.62 -9.70 -17.59
CA ALA A 397 -12.06 -10.27 -18.81
C ALA A 397 -11.70 -11.75 -18.58
N ASP A 398 -11.72 -12.55 -19.64
CA ASP A 398 -11.24 -13.93 -19.56
C ASP A 398 -9.74 -13.94 -19.22
N TYR A 399 -9.36 -14.73 -18.22
CA TYR A 399 -7.97 -14.90 -17.79
C TYR A 399 -7.69 -16.35 -17.42
N ARG A 400 -6.40 -16.66 -17.22
CA ARG A 400 -5.90 -17.96 -16.78
C ARG A 400 -4.82 -17.78 -15.73
N GLN A 401 -4.77 -18.70 -14.79
CA GLN A 401 -3.65 -18.91 -13.89
C GLN A 401 -3.12 -20.35 -14.11
N GLY A 402 -1.82 -20.54 -13.84
CA GLY A 402 -1.18 -21.84 -14.01
C GLY A 402 -0.91 -22.22 -15.47
N ARG A 403 -0.94 -23.53 -15.75
CA ARG A 403 -0.54 -24.11 -17.04
C ARG A 403 -1.74 -24.71 -17.78
N GLU A 404 -1.81 -24.44 -19.07
CA GLU A 404 -2.75 -25.07 -19.99
C GLU A 404 -2.51 -26.58 -20.13
N SER A 405 -3.56 -27.32 -20.50
CA SER A 405 -3.40 -28.74 -20.85
C SER A 405 -2.95 -28.93 -22.30
N GLN A 406 -2.30 -30.07 -22.59
CA GLN A 406 -1.98 -30.47 -23.98
C GLN A 406 -3.21 -30.50 -24.89
N ALA A 407 -4.37 -30.93 -24.38
CA ALA A 407 -5.60 -31.01 -25.15
C ALA A 407 -6.11 -29.62 -25.60
N GLU A 408 -5.73 -28.58 -24.86
CA GLU A 408 -6.14 -27.22 -25.13
C GLU A 408 -5.23 -26.53 -26.17
N THR A 409 -3.91 -26.57 -25.95
CA THR A 409 -2.94 -25.81 -26.76
C THR A 409 -2.28 -26.63 -27.85
N GLN A 410 -2.39 -27.97 -27.79
CA GLN A 410 -1.64 -28.92 -28.63
C GLN A 410 -0.12 -28.81 -28.45
N GLU A 411 0.36 -28.21 -27.36
CA GLU A 411 1.79 -28.14 -27.05
C GLU A 411 2.28 -29.42 -26.37
N GLU A 412 3.34 -30.03 -26.91
CA GLU A 412 3.88 -31.32 -26.43
C GLU A 412 4.42 -31.24 -24.99
N LEU A 413 4.92 -30.07 -24.58
CA LEU A 413 5.49 -29.84 -23.25
C LEU A 413 4.46 -29.42 -22.19
N ALA A 414 3.22 -29.13 -22.59
CA ALA A 414 2.15 -28.82 -21.65
C ALA A 414 1.81 -30.06 -20.80
N PRO A 415 1.31 -29.90 -19.56
CA PRO A 415 0.85 -31.03 -18.76
C PRO A 415 -0.40 -31.69 -19.38
N ALA A 416 -0.61 -32.99 -19.09
CA ALA A 416 -1.76 -33.73 -19.60
C ALA A 416 -3.11 -33.16 -19.10
N GLN A 417 -3.10 -32.59 -17.90
CA GLN A 417 -4.22 -31.87 -17.30
C GLN A 417 -3.74 -30.47 -16.92
N ALA A 418 -4.60 -29.47 -17.07
CA ALA A 418 -4.30 -28.14 -16.58
C ALA A 418 -4.14 -28.17 -15.06
N ASP A 419 -3.25 -27.32 -14.55
CA ASP A 419 -3.00 -27.15 -13.13
C ASP A 419 -2.62 -25.71 -12.79
N GLU A 420 -2.61 -25.38 -11.50
CA GLU A 420 -2.35 -24.03 -10.98
C GLU A 420 -0.85 -23.75 -10.77
N LEU A 421 0.05 -24.58 -11.32
CA LEU A 421 1.47 -24.38 -11.11
C LEU A 421 1.96 -23.15 -11.87
N VAL A 422 2.60 -22.23 -11.16
CA VAL A 422 3.19 -21.02 -11.72
C VAL A 422 4.69 -20.94 -11.39
N MET A 423 5.40 -20.00 -12.02
CA MET A 423 6.70 -19.57 -11.49
C MET A 423 6.49 -18.94 -10.11
N GLY A 424 7.39 -19.20 -9.17
CA GLY A 424 7.22 -18.69 -7.81
C GLY A 424 7.67 -17.23 -7.69
N THR A 425 7.44 -16.64 -6.52
CA THR A 425 7.91 -15.30 -6.19
C THR A 425 9.32 -15.36 -5.61
N SER A 426 10.22 -14.50 -6.09
CA SER A 426 11.58 -14.35 -5.52
C SER A 426 11.66 -13.18 -4.54
N VAL A 427 12.38 -13.37 -3.43
CA VAL A 427 12.86 -12.27 -2.58
C VAL A 427 14.33 -12.05 -2.86
N GLN A 428 14.65 -10.98 -3.59
CA GLN A 428 16.05 -10.65 -3.91
C GLN A 428 16.80 -10.14 -2.69
N TRP A 429 18.00 -10.66 -2.49
CA TRP A 429 18.91 -10.27 -1.41
C TRP A 429 20.37 -10.37 -1.87
N ASN A 430 21.25 -9.63 -1.22
CA ASN A 430 22.70 -9.73 -1.38
C ASN A 430 23.40 -9.46 -0.06
N SER A 431 24.66 -9.88 0.05
CA SER A 431 25.55 -9.55 1.15
C SER A 431 26.73 -8.71 0.66
N GLN A 432 27.30 -7.94 1.59
CA GLN A 432 28.49 -7.14 1.34
C GLN A 432 29.65 -7.68 2.16
N GLU A 433 30.78 -7.89 1.50
CA GLU A 433 32.01 -8.31 2.18
C GLU A 433 32.52 -7.16 3.07
N GLN A 434 32.75 -7.47 4.34
CA GLN A 434 33.26 -6.55 5.34
C GLN A 434 34.74 -6.80 5.59
N GLN A 435 35.49 -5.75 5.98
CA GLN A 435 36.92 -5.85 6.29
C GLN A 435 37.21 -6.68 7.56
N ALA A 436 36.20 -6.89 8.40
CA ALA A 436 36.29 -7.65 9.64
C ALA A 436 35.06 -8.55 9.81
N PRO A 437 35.14 -9.64 10.60
CA PRO A 437 34.00 -10.48 10.89
C PRO A 437 32.83 -9.68 11.47
N SER A 438 31.64 -9.87 10.90
CA SER A 438 30.38 -9.33 11.40
C SER A 438 29.54 -10.41 12.07
N THR A 439 28.85 -10.05 13.14
CA THR A 439 27.86 -10.93 13.78
C THR A 439 26.50 -10.74 13.14
N PHE A 440 25.74 -11.83 13.00
CA PHE A 440 24.32 -11.82 12.63
C PHE A 440 23.50 -12.50 13.75
N PRO A 441 22.31 -11.98 14.12
CA PRO A 441 21.52 -12.59 15.18
C PRO A 441 21.04 -13.99 14.81
N VAL A 442 20.94 -14.86 15.82
CA VAL A 442 20.32 -16.18 15.65
C VAL A 442 18.83 -16.00 15.38
N CYS A 443 18.33 -16.67 14.35
CA CYS A 443 16.95 -16.54 13.88
C CYS A 443 16.18 -17.86 14.10
N PRO A 444 15.71 -18.17 15.32
CA PRO A 444 14.99 -19.43 15.61
C PRO A 444 13.59 -19.48 14.97
N TRP A 445 13.12 -18.37 14.42
CA TRP A 445 11.89 -18.27 13.64
C TRP A 445 12.10 -18.58 12.15
N ALA A 446 13.35 -18.55 11.66
CA ALA A 446 13.70 -18.84 10.28
C ALA A 446 13.69 -20.36 10.01
N VAL A 447 13.81 -20.75 8.75
CA VAL A 447 14.04 -22.16 8.42
C VAL A 447 15.46 -22.53 8.84
N GLN A 448 15.61 -23.64 9.54
CA GLN A 448 16.90 -24.09 10.05
C GLN A 448 17.60 -24.96 9.01
N PHE A 449 18.83 -24.57 8.67
CA PHE A 449 19.71 -25.31 7.76
C PHE A 449 20.89 -25.92 8.52
N ASP A 450 21.46 -26.96 7.93
CA ASP A 450 22.71 -27.56 8.35
C ASP A 450 23.77 -27.43 7.24
N ALA A 451 24.98 -27.94 7.50
CA ALA A 451 26.07 -27.88 6.54
C ALA A 451 25.82 -28.63 5.21
N GLN A 452 24.78 -29.47 5.12
CA GLN A 452 24.42 -30.21 3.90
C GLN A 452 23.31 -29.52 3.11
N THR A 453 22.47 -28.74 3.79
CA THR A 453 21.27 -28.11 3.22
C THR A 453 21.42 -26.62 2.98
N ALA A 454 22.36 -25.96 3.67
CA ALA A 454 22.69 -24.56 3.44
C ALA A 454 23.37 -24.38 2.07
N VAL A 455 23.03 -23.28 1.40
CA VAL A 455 23.61 -22.88 0.12
C VAL A 455 24.63 -21.77 0.37
N ALA A 456 25.89 -22.07 0.09
CA ALA A 456 26.98 -21.11 0.19
C ALA A 456 26.92 -20.09 -0.97
N THR A 457 26.11 -19.05 -0.80
CA THR A 457 25.96 -17.93 -1.74
C THR A 457 26.01 -16.59 -1.01
N THR A 458 26.36 -15.53 -1.73
CA THR A 458 26.37 -14.15 -1.23
C THR A 458 25.22 -13.32 -1.78
N LYS A 459 24.31 -13.94 -2.53
CA LYS A 459 23.09 -13.31 -3.06
C LYS A 459 22.05 -14.34 -3.47
N GLY A 460 20.79 -13.94 -3.48
CA GLY A 460 19.71 -14.63 -4.18
C GLY A 460 19.60 -14.15 -5.63
N ASP A 461 19.17 -15.03 -6.53
CA ASP A 461 18.84 -14.70 -7.92
C ASP A 461 17.42 -15.19 -8.24
N TRP A 462 17.01 -15.09 -9.51
CA TRP A 462 15.67 -15.48 -9.98
C TRP A 462 15.31 -16.95 -9.71
N ASP A 463 16.28 -17.81 -9.40
CA ASP A 463 16.06 -19.23 -9.10
C ASP A 463 15.70 -19.50 -7.63
N TRP A 464 15.72 -18.48 -6.76
CA TRP A 464 15.26 -18.56 -5.37
C TRP A 464 13.79 -18.15 -5.26
N GLU A 465 12.92 -19.05 -5.73
CA GLU A 465 11.47 -18.83 -5.78
C GLU A 465 10.70 -19.63 -4.72
N THR A 466 9.62 -19.06 -4.21
CA THR A 466 8.68 -19.77 -3.33
C THR A 466 7.24 -19.66 -3.84
N GLY A 467 6.39 -20.60 -3.41
CA GLY A 467 4.95 -20.50 -3.61
C GLY A 467 4.44 -20.95 -4.98
N ALA A 468 5.23 -21.62 -5.81
CA ALA A 468 4.84 -22.08 -7.15
C ALA A 468 3.49 -22.84 -7.21
N ASP A 469 3.12 -23.52 -6.12
CA ASP A 469 1.88 -24.29 -5.95
C ASP A 469 0.78 -23.53 -5.19
N ARG A 470 0.93 -22.20 -5.04
CA ARG A 470 0.02 -21.32 -4.29
C ARG A 470 -0.52 -20.21 -5.17
N ASP A 471 -1.63 -19.64 -4.71
CA ASP A 471 -2.21 -18.46 -5.32
C ASP A 471 -1.29 -17.24 -5.08
N GLN A 472 -0.68 -16.71 -6.16
CA GLN A 472 0.25 -15.58 -6.06
C GLN A 472 -0.41 -14.27 -5.64
N VAL A 473 -1.73 -14.19 -5.65
CA VAL A 473 -2.51 -13.02 -5.25
C VAL A 473 -2.97 -13.19 -3.81
N ASP A 474 -3.69 -14.27 -3.52
CA ASP A 474 -4.33 -14.44 -2.21
C ASP A 474 -3.37 -14.93 -1.12
N ASP A 475 -2.34 -15.72 -1.48
CA ASP A 475 -1.34 -16.23 -0.53
C ASP A 475 -0.05 -15.40 -0.47
N ILE A 476 -0.01 -14.22 -1.10
CA ILE A 476 1.25 -13.48 -1.34
C ILE A 476 2.05 -13.18 -0.06
N GLU A 477 1.38 -12.84 1.04
CA GLU A 477 2.08 -12.64 2.31
C GLU A 477 2.71 -13.93 2.81
N GLN A 478 2.01 -15.08 2.72
CA GLN A 478 2.57 -16.36 3.16
C GLN A 478 3.76 -16.78 2.27
N ILE A 479 3.67 -16.54 0.97
CA ILE A 479 4.73 -16.82 -0.01
C ILE A 479 5.99 -16.00 0.30
N ARG A 480 5.84 -14.67 0.42
CA ARG A 480 6.92 -13.74 0.77
C ARG A 480 7.53 -14.07 2.13
N ASP A 481 6.68 -14.31 3.12
CA ASP A 481 7.11 -14.54 4.50
C ASP A 481 7.87 -15.87 4.62
N TYR A 482 7.47 -16.89 3.86
CA TYR A 482 8.25 -18.11 3.75
C TYR A 482 9.61 -17.87 3.10
N ALA A 483 9.67 -17.12 1.99
CA ALA A 483 10.93 -16.77 1.35
C ALA A 483 11.87 -16.02 2.30
N LEU A 484 11.36 -15.03 3.06
CA LEU A 484 12.15 -14.33 4.08
C LEU A 484 12.73 -15.29 5.13
N ARG A 485 11.95 -16.27 5.59
CA ARG A 485 12.42 -17.28 6.56
C ARG A 485 13.48 -18.20 5.97
N ILE A 486 13.44 -18.48 4.68
CA ILE A 486 14.48 -19.23 3.97
C ILE A 486 15.75 -18.38 3.89
N VAL A 487 15.64 -17.13 3.43
CA VAL A 487 16.77 -16.21 3.25
C VAL A 487 17.51 -15.93 4.56
N PHE A 488 16.81 -15.64 5.65
CA PHE A 488 17.46 -15.40 6.94
C PHE A 488 17.98 -16.66 7.63
N GLY A 489 17.50 -17.83 7.21
CA GLY A 489 17.91 -19.11 7.76
C GLY A 489 19.17 -19.68 7.10
N ASN A 490 19.30 -19.47 5.79
CA ASN A 490 20.42 -19.93 4.97
C ASN A 490 21.67 -19.09 5.19
#